data_AF-A0A4R2KP60-F1
#
_entry.id   AF-A0A4R2KP60-F1
#
_cell.length_a   1.000
_cell.length_b   1.000
_cell.length_c   1.000
_cell.angle_alpha   90.00
_cell.angle_beta   90.00
_cell.angle_gamma   90.00
#
_symmetry.space_group_name_H-M   'P 1'
#
loop_
_entity.id
_entity.type
_entity.pdbx_description
1 polymer ?
#
loop_
_entity_poly.entity_id
_entity_poly.type
_entity_poly.pdbx_seq_one_letter_code
_entity_poly.pdbx_strand_id
1 'polypeptide(L)' 'MSALSALLDSYRAASVTEREKGTYFEELIYTHLRHEATYRDLYERIWTYSDWAKEQGLDGRDTGIDLVANSQ' A
#
# COMPACT_ATOMS: atom_id res chain seq x y z
N MET A 1 1.23 11.46 21.99
CA MET A 1 0.91 10.87 20.67
C MET A 1 2.15 10.89 19.81
N SER A 2 2.42 9.82 19.06
CA SER A 2 3.48 9.80 18.06
C SER A 2 2.98 10.38 16.73
N ALA A 3 3.89 10.71 15.82
CA ALA A 3 3.53 11.12 14.47
C ALA A 3 2.70 10.02 13.75
N LEU A 4 3.07 8.75 13.95
CA LEU A 4 2.33 7.62 13.40
C LEU A 4 0.90 7.53 13.97
N SER A 5 0.72 7.69 15.30
CA SER A 5 -0.64 7.63 15.87
C SER A 5 -1.51 8.77 15.34
N ALA A 6 -0.95 9.99 15.23
CA ALA A 6 -1.68 11.13 14.69
C ALA A 6 -2.09 10.93 13.22
N LEU A 7 -1.21 10.33 12.41
CA LEU A 7 -1.52 10.00 11.02
C LEU A 7 -2.65 8.96 10.92
N LEU A 8 -2.56 7.87 11.67
CA LEU A 8 -3.59 6.82 11.66
C LEU A 8 -4.95 7.35 12.16
N ASP A 9 -4.94 8.24 13.15
CA ASP A 9 -6.16 8.90 13.62
C ASP A 9 -6.75 9.83 12.56
N SER A 10 -5.91 10.52 11.78
CA SER A 10 -6.36 11.35 10.65
C SER A 10 -7.04 10.52 9.55
N TYR A 11 -6.51 9.33 9.23
CA TYR A 11 -7.16 8.43 8.28
C TYR A 11 -8.52 7.97 8.79
N ARG A 12 -8.62 7.58 10.06
CA ARG A 12 -9.91 7.17 10.67
C ARG A 12 -10.95 8.29 10.64
N ALA A 13 -10.53 9.53 10.85
CA ALA A 13 -11.42 10.69 10.85
C ALA A 13 -11.85 11.11 9.43
N ALA A 14 -10.98 10.93 8.44
CA ALA A 14 -11.24 11.31 7.05
C ALA A 14 -12.05 10.26 6.28
N SER A 15 -11.91 8.97 6.61
CA SER A 15 -12.62 7.90 5.92
C SER A 15 -14.12 7.88 6.25
N VAL A 16 -14.95 7.81 5.22
CA VAL A 16 -16.41 7.66 5.33
C VAL A 16 -16.79 6.17 5.39
N THR A 17 -15.95 5.30 4.83
CA THR A 17 -16.18 3.84 4.76
C THR A 17 -14.98 3.04 5.28
N GLU A 18 -15.21 1.77 5.66
CA GLU A 18 -14.14 0.85 6.01
C GLU A 18 -13.19 0.58 4.83
N ARG A 19 -13.70 0.62 3.59
CA ARG A 19 -12.86 0.46 2.40
C ARG A 19 -11.87 1.61 2.26
N GLU A 20 -12.29 2.85 2.49
CA GLU A 20 -11.38 4.00 2.46
C GLU A 20 -10.31 3.94 3.55
N LYS A 21 -10.65 3.44 4.75
CA LYS A 21 -9.66 3.22 5.82
C LYS A 21 -8.59 2.23 5.36
N GLY A 22 -9.03 1.14 4.72
CA GLY A 22 -8.13 0.16 4.11
C GLY A 22 -7.23 0.80 3.06
N THR A 23 -7.79 1.55 2.12
CA THR A 23 -7.04 2.23 1.06
C THR A 23 -5.99 3.22 1.60
N TYR A 24 -6.32 4.02 2.61
CA TYR A 24 -5.34 4.94 3.21
C TYR A 24 -4.21 4.19 3.93
N PHE A 25 -4.53 3.08 4.59
CA PHE A 25 -3.50 2.25 5.22
C PHE A 25 -2.60 1.57 4.18
N GLU A 26 -3.17 1.08 3.07
CA GLU A 26 -2.43 0.53 1.95
C GLU A 26 -1.45 1.56 1.36
N GLU A 27 -1.89 2.80 1.14
CA GLU A 27 -1.04 3.90 0.63
C GLU A 27 0.12 4.22 1.59
N LEU A 28 -0.14 4.21 2.90
CA LEU A 28 0.90 4.38 3.92
C LEU A 28 1.95 3.27 3.83
N ILE A 29 1.54 2.00 3.74
CA ILE A 29 2.47 0.87 3.66
C ILE A 29 3.23 0.87 2.34
N TYR A 30 2.55 1.16 1.22
CA TYR A 30 3.17 1.33 -0.08
C TYR A 30 4.29 2.38 -0.03
N THR A 31 3.99 3.56 0.54
CA THR A 31 4.95 4.65 0.72
C THR A 31 6.11 4.23 1.63
N HIS A 32 5.80 3.56 2.75
CA HIS A 32 6.82 3.10 3.69
C HIS A 32 7.81 2.13 3.02
N LEU A 33 7.31 1.11 2.33
CA LEU A 33 8.14 0.11 1.66
C LEU A 33 9.00 0.70 0.54
N ARG A 34 8.54 1.77 -0.11
CA ARG A 34 9.30 2.47 -1.15
C ARG A 34 10.42 3.35 -0.59
N HIS A 35 10.25 3.87 0.63
CA HIS A 35 11.12 4.93 1.14
C HIS A 35 12.04 4.53 2.30
N GLU A 36 11.67 3.56 3.12
CA GLU A 36 12.52 3.05 4.21
C GLU A 36 13.76 2.35 3.63
N ALA A 37 14.93 2.58 4.21
CA ALA A 37 16.21 2.20 3.62
C ALA A 37 16.34 0.69 3.39
N THR A 38 15.89 -0.12 4.35
CA THR A 38 15.96 -1.58 4.26
C THR A 38 15.13 -2.10 3.09
N TYR A 39 13.89 -1.60 2.96
CA TYR A 39 12.97 -2.08 1.93
C TYR A 39 13.27 -1.51 0.54
N ARG A 40 13.76 -0.26 0.48
CA ARG A 40 14.21 0.35 -0.78
C ARG A 40 15.35 -0.44 -1.41
N ASP A 41 16.28 -0.94 -0.60
CA ASP A 41 17.39 -1.74 -1.10
C ASP A 41 16.96 -3.18 -1.39
N LEU A 42 15.88 -3.67 -0.78
CA LEU A 42 15.38 -5.05 -0.98
C LEU A 42 14.50 -5.20 -2.23
N TYR A 43 13.65 -4.21 -2.51
CA TYR A 43 12.65 -4.29 -3.59
C TYR A 43 13.00 -3.37 -4.75
N GLU A 44 13.09 -3.93 -5.95
CA GLU A 44 13.29 -3.16 -7.19
C GLU A 44 12.05 -2.32 -7.50
N ARG A 45 10.87 -2.92 -7.32
CA ARG A 45 9.59 -2.27 -7.65
C ARG A 45 8.45 -2.82 -6.81
N ILE A 46 7.51 -1.94 -6.50
CA ILE A 46 6.29 -2.22 -5.73
C ILE A 46 5.10 -1.68 -6.51
N TRP A 47 4.01 -2.43 -6.52
CA TRP A 47 2.74 -2.11 -7.17
C TRP A 47 1.56 -2.34 -6.22
N THR A 48 0.42 -1.73 -6.53
CA THR A 48 -0.87 -2.29 -6.14
C THR A 48 -1.12 -3.59 -6.91
N TYR A 49 -1.91 -4.52 -6.36
CA TYR A 49 -2.24 -5.75 -7.08
C TYR A 49 -2.89 -5.47 -8.43
N SER A 50 -3.79 -4.49 -8.51
CA SER A 50 -4.45 -4.12 -9.76
C SER A 50 -3.47 -3.64 -10.83
N ASP A 51 -2.46 -2.85 -10.46
CA ASP A 51 -1.46 -2.36 -11.39
C ASP A 51 -0.52 -3.48 -11.85
N TRP A 52 -0.08 -4.33 -10.92
CA TRP A 52 0.73 -5.49 -11.25
C TRP A 52 -0.03 -6.46 -12.19
N ALA A 53 -1.27 -6.80 -11.87
CA ALA A 53 -2.10 -7.69 -12.68
C ALA A 53 -2.28 -7.13 -14.10
N LYS A 54 -2.51 -5.81 -14.22
CA LYS A 54 -2.60 -5.13 -15.51
C LYS A 54 -1.30 -5.22 -16.31
N GLU A 55 -0.14 -5.06 -15.67
CA GLU A 55 1.17 -5.23 -16.33
C GLU A 55 1.42 -6.68 -16.78
N GLN A 56 0.89 -7.67 -16.05
CA GLN A 56 0.99 -9.09 -16.41
C GLN A 56 -0.08 -9.55 -17.42
N GLY A 57 -1.03 -8.68 -17.82
CA GLY A 57 -2.16 -9.07 -18.66
C GLY A 57 -3.18 -9.98 -17.96
N LEU A 58 -3.24 -9.93 -16.62
CA LEU A 58 -4.14 -10.69 -15.77
C LEU A 58 -5.37 -9.86 -15.36
N ASP A 59 -6.42 -10.54 -14.87
CA ASP A 59 -7.60 -9.89 -14.29
C ASP A 59 -7.22 -9.21 -12.96
N GLY A 60 -7.42 -7.89 -12.88
CA GLY A 60 -7.14 -7.08 -11.69
C GLY A 60 -8.27 -7.04 -10.67
N ARG A 61 -9.23 -7.98 -10.73
CA ARG A 61 -10.28 -8.11 -9.71
C ARG A 61 -9.63 -8.31 -8.33
N ASP A 62 -10.28 -7.74 -7.32
CA ASP A 62 -9.88 -7.91 -5.92
C ASP A 62 -9.72 -9.40 -5.57
N THR A 63 -8.50 -9.80 -5.23
CA THR A 63 -8.15 -11.16 -4.80
C THR A 63 -7.83 -11.23 -3.30
N GLY A 64 -7.98 -10.12 -2.58
CA GLY A 64 -7.49 -9.96 -1.21
C GLY A 64 -5.99 -9.70 -1.10
N ILE A 65 -5.30 -9.48 -2.23
CA ILE A 65 -3.92 -9.01 -2.27
C ILE A 65 -3.94 -7.50 -2.46
N ASP A 66 -3.32 -6.77 -1.54
CA ASP A 66 -3.23 -5.31 -1.62
C ASP A 66 -2.01 -4.87 -2.46
N LEU A 67 -0.81 -5.30 -2.07
CA LEU A 67 0.46 -4.90 -2.69
C LEU A 67 1.28 -6.10 -3.19
N VAL A 68 2.01 -5.90 -4.29
CA VAL A 68 2.97 -6.85 -4.85
C VAL A 68 4.34 -6.16 -4.92
N ALA A 69 5.40 -6.86 -4.51
CA ALA A 69 6.77 -6.38 -4.61
C ALA A 69 7.63 -7.37 -5.40
N ASN A 70 8.53 -6.84 -6.22
CA ASN A 70 9.57 -7.61 -6.90
C ASN A 70 10.89 -7.37 -6.16
N SER A 71 11.49 -8.45 -5.67
CA SER A 71 12.82 -8.43 -5.07
C SER A 71 13.90 -8.52 -6.14
N GLN A 72 15.08 -7.97 -5.84
CA GLN A 72 16.29 -8.20 -6.62
C GLN A 72 16.72 -9.67 -6.67
#